data_AF-A0A2E4V538-F1
#
_entry.id   AF-A0A2E4V538-F1
#
_cell.length_a   1.000
_cell.length_b   1.000
_cell.length_c   1.000
_cell.angle_alpha   90.00
_cell.angle_beta   90.00
_cell.angle_gamma   90.00
#
_symmetry.space_group_name_H-M   'P 1'
#
loop_
_entity.id
_entity.type
_entity.pdbx_description
1 polymer ?
#
loop_
_entity_poly.entity_id
_entity_poly.type
_entity_poly.pdbx_seq_one_letter_code
_entity_poly.pdbx_strand_id
1 'polypeptide(L)'
;MGMIFFLIPEWYAELEGANTENIAWLRNLGAALIAINGVGALLAARDPIAERNLYDVVMLASVLETIALGWSTITWEFSATKEIFITGPLVLAALVSIALIILRPKIVEN
;
A
#
# COMPACT_ATOMS: atom_id res chain seq x y z
N MET A 1 2.51 -6.72 -1.74
CA MET A 1 3.29 -6.59 -0.49
C MET A 1 2.55 -7.09 0.74
N GLY A 2 1.30 -6.67 1.00
CA GLY A 2 0.57 -7.03 2.23
C GLY A 2 0.60 -8.52 2.63
N MET A 3 0.30 -9.44 1.69
CA MET A 3 0.37 -10.89 1.95
C MET A 3 1.77 -11.39 2.34
N ILE A 4 2.83 -10.85 1.70
CA ILE A 4 4.21 -11.20 2.01
C ILE A 4 4.56 -10.73 3.42
N PHE A 5 4.25 -9.46 3.74
CA PHE A 5 4.50 -8.89 5.06
C PHE A 5 3.74 -9.63 6.17
N PHE A 6 2.54 -10.13 5.88
CA PHE A 6 1.75 -10.86 6.85
C PHE A 6 2.24 -12.29 7.07
N LEU A 7 2.49 -13.05 6.00
CA LEU A 7 2.75 -14.49 6.08
C LEU A 7 4.23 -14.83 6.22
N ILE A 8 5.11 -14.12 5.51
CA ILE A 8 6.54 -14.42 5.38
C ILE A 8 7.42 -13.16 5.47
N PRO A 9 7.27 -12.32 6.52
CA PRO A 9 8.02 -11.06 6.64
C PRO A 9 9.54 -11.26 6.79
N GLU A 10 9.99 -12.36 7.40
CA GLU A 10 11.42 -12.64 7.58
C GLU A 10 12.13 -12.84 6.23
N TRP A 11 11.49 -13.60 5.32
CA TRP A 11 12.01 -13.78 3.96
C TRP A 11 12.13 -12.45 3.22
N TYR A 12 11.16 -11.55 3.40
CA TYR A 12 11.21 -10.23 2.79
C TYR A 12 12.35 -9.38 3.35
N ALA A 13 12.52 -9.36 4.68
CA ALA A 13 13.61 -8.64 5.32
C ALA A 13 14.98 -9.14 4.85
N GLU A 14 15.17 -10.46 4.75
CA GLU A 14 16.40 -11.07 4.23
C GLU A 14 16.67 -10.68 2.77
N LEU A 15 15.62 -10.69 1.94
CA LEU A 15 15.71 -10.34 0.52
C LEU A 15 16.17 -8.90 0.30
N GLU A 16 15.68 -7.97 1.13
CA GLU A 16 16.08 -6.57 1.18
C GLU A 16 17.43 -6.33 1.89
N GLY A 17 17.94 -7.33 2.62
CA GLY A 17 19.08 -7.19 3.53
C GLY A 17 18.80 -6.23 4.68
N ALA A 18 17.54 -6.14 5.12
CA ALA A 18 17.07 -5.34 6.24
C ALA A 18 17.26 -6.08 7.58
N ASN A 19 17.23 -5.33 8.69
CA ASN A 19 17.23 -5.92 10.02
C ASN A 19 15.88 -6.58 10.37
N THR A 20 15.88 -7.47 11.36
CA THR A 20 14.69 -8.24 11.78
C THR A 20 13.99 -7.69 13.02
N GLU A 21 14.39 -6.50 13.49
CA GLU A 21 13.82 -5.87 14.70
C GLU A 21 12.33 -5.50 14.53
N ASN A 22 11.89 -5.25 13.29
CA ASN A 22 10.55 -4.75 12.98
C ASN A 22 9.59 -5.78 12.39
N ILE A 23 9.89 -7.08 12.51
CA ILE A 23 9.07 -8.15 11.92
C ILE A 23 7.62 -8.12 12.43
N ALA A 24 7.40 -7.87 13.73
CA ALA A 24 6.04 -7.76 14.29
C ALA A 24 5.26 -6.56 13.71
N TRP A 25 5.95 -5.45 13.45
CA TRP A 25 5.38 -4.29 12.77
C TRP A 25 5.03 -4.62 11.31
N LEU A 26 5.93 -5.30 10.59
CA LEU A 26 5.66 -5.76 9.22
C LEU A 26 4.40 -6.63 9.15
N ARG A 27 4.21 -7.58 10.08
CA ARG A 27 2.98 -8.41 10.10
C ARG A 27 1.71 -7.58 10.26
N ASN A 28 1.71 -6.62 11.19
CA ASN A 28 0.55 -5.76 11.42
C ASN A 28 0.27 -4.86 10.20
N LEU A 29 1.30 -4.28 9.61
CA LEU A 29 1.19 -3.53 8.35
C LEU A 29 0.67 -4.42 7.22
N GLY A 30 1.16 -5.65 7.12
CA GLY A 30 0.68 -6.64 6.16
C GLY A 30 -0.81 -6.95 6.30
N ALA A 31 -1.29 -7.15 7.53
CA ALA A 31 -2.71 -7.38 7.82
C ALA A 31 -3.58 -6.18 7.40
N ALA A 32 -3.14 -4.95 7.73
CA ALA A 32 -3.85 -3.73 7.34
C ALA A 32 -3.92 -3.57 5.82
N LEU A 33 -2.79 -3.78 5.12
CA LEU A 33 -2.71 -3.74 3.65
C LEU A 33 -3.61 -4.77 2.97
N ILE A 34 -3.70 -5.99 3.54
CA ILE A 34 -4.61 -7.02 3.04
C ILE A 34 -6.05 -6.56 3.22
N ALA A 35 -6.43 -6.06 4.39
CA ALA A 35 -7.80 -5.68 4.68
C ALA A 35 -8.27 -4.48 3.85
N ILE A 36 -7.47 -3.41 3.79
CA ILE A 36 -7.86 -2.16 3.14
C ILE A 36 -7.56 -2.24 1.64
N ASN A 37 -6.29 -2.28 1.24
CA ASN A 37 -5.91 -2.20 -0.18
C ASN A 37 -6.18 -3.51 -0.93
N GLY A 38 -6.24 -4.65 -0.24
CA GLY A 38 -6.61 -5.93 -0.84
C GLY A 38 -8.13 -6.11 -0.91
N VAL A 39 -8.73 -6.47 0.22
CA VAL A 39 -10.16 -6.80 0.31
C VAL A 39 -11.03 -5.56 0.05
N GLY A 40 -10.71 -4.42 0.67
CA GLY A 40 -11.45 -3.18 0.46
C GLY A 40 -11.45 -2.73 -1.00
N ALA A 41 -10.31 -2.82 -1.70
CA ALA A 41 -10.24 -2.50 -3.13
C ALA A 41 -11.08 -3.45 -3.98
N LEU A 42 -11.08 -4.75 -3.68
CA LEU A 42 -11.90 -5.73 -4.41
C LEU A 42 -13.40 -5.47 -4.22
N LEU A 43 -13.82 -5.15 -3.00
CA LEU A 43 -15.21 -4.82 -2.70
C LEU A 43 -15.63 -3.51 -3.37
N ALA A 44 -14.79 -2.47 -3.27
CA ALA A 44 -15.03 -1.19 -3.94
C ALA A 44 -15.06 -1.33 -5.47
N ALA A 45 -14.24 -2.22 -6.04
CA ALA A 45 -14.22 -2.45 -7.49
C ALA A 45 -15.45 -3.20 -8.01
N ARG A 46 -16.13 -3.98 -7.16
CA ARG A 46 -17.34 -4.73 -7.53
C ARG A 46 -18.49 -3.82 -7.92
N ASP A 47 -18.73 -2.77 -7.13
CA ASP A 47 -19.69 -1.71 -7.45
C ASP A 47 -19.17 -0.36 -6.92
N PRO A 48 -18.34 0.34 -7.70
CA PRO A 48 -17.67 1.56 -7.25
C PRO A 48 -18.64 2.71 -6.95
N ILE A 49 -19.82 2.71 -7.56
CA ILE A 49 -20.82 3.78 -7.37
C ILE A 49 -21.52 3.55 -6.03
N ALA A 50 -21.98 2.32 -5.76
CA ALA A 50 -22.62 1.99 -4.49
C ALA A 50 -21.62 2.04 -3.33
N GLU A 51 -20.39 1.55 -3.54
CA GLU A 51 -19.34 1.46 -2.51
C GLU A 51 -18.39 2.66 -2.50
N ARG A 52 -18.86 3.84 -2.94
CA ARG A 52 -18.00 5.03 -3.11
C ARG A 52 -17.26 5.44 -1.84
N ASN A 53 -17.89 5.30 -0.67
CA ASN A 53 -17.23 5.61 0.60
C ASN A 53 -16.06 4.64 0.89
N LEU A 54 -16.23 3.35 0.57
CA LEU A 54 -15.16 2.36 0.70
C LEU A 54 -14.05 2.63 -0.32
N TYR A 55 -14.42 2.98 -1.56
CA TYR A 55 -13.46 3.43 -2.58
C TYR A 55 -12.62 4.61 -2.07
N ASP A 56 -13.26 5.61 -1.45
CA ASP A 56 -12.58 6.78 -0.90
C ASP A 56 -11.61 6.42 0.22
N VAL A 57 -11.96 5.46 1.09
CA VAL A 57 -11.06 4.94 2.12
C VAL A 57 -9.84 4.23 1.50
N VAL A 58 -10.05 3.38 0.49
CA VAL A 58 -8.96 2.69 -0.22
C VAL A 58 -8.04 3.67 -0.94
N MET A 59 -8.62 4.66 -1.61
CA MET A 59 -7.88 5.74 -2.27
C MET A 59 -7.05 6.53 -1.25
N LEU A 60 -7.67 6.94 -0.13
CA LEU A 60 -6.98 7.68 0.93
C LEU A 60 -5.81 6.87 1.51
N ALA A 61 -6.05 5.60 1.84
CA ALA A 61 -5.00 4.71 2.35
C ALA A 61 -3.84 4.59 1.35
N SER A 62 -4.14 4.33 0.07
CA SER A 62 -3.12 4.23 -0.98
C SER A 62 -2.34 5.53 -1.16
N VAL A 63 -2.98 6.70 -1.09
CA VAL A 63 -2.30 8.00 -1.19
C VAL A 63 -1.39 8.24 0.01
N LEU A 64 -1.88 8.01 1.23
CA LEU A 64 -1.11 8.22 2.45
C LEU A 64 0.09 7.26 2.54
N GLU A 65 -0.10 6.00 2.16
CA GLU A 65 0.99 5.01 2.09
C GLU A 65 2.06 5.42 1.08
N THR A 66 1.67 5.88 -0.11
CA THR A 66 2.61 6.38 -1.12
C THR A 66 3.37 7.60 -0.62
N ILE A 67 2.70 8.56 0.04
CA ILE A 67 3.35 9.74 0.61
C ILE A 67 4.33 9.32 1.71
N ALA A 68 3.92 8.46 2.63
CA ALA A 68 4.76 7.97 3.70
C ALA A 68 6.00 7.24 3.15
N LEU A 69 5.80 6.31 2.21
CA LEU A 69 6.90 5.57 1.58
C LEU A 69 7.84 6.51 0.81
N GLY A 70 7.28 7.50 0.11
CA GLY A 70 8.07 8.51 -0.60
C GLY A 70 8.89 9.37 0.35
N TRP A 71 8.30 9.81 1.46
CA TRP A 71 9.00 10.55 2.51
C TRP A 71 10.14 9.72 3.11
N SER A 72 9.86 8.50 3.56
CA SER A 72 10.85 7.59 4.13
C SER A 72 11.96 7.21 3.14
N THR A 73 11.69 7.27 1.83
CA THR A 73 12.71 7.09 0.78
C THR A 73 13.61 8.31 0.66
N ILE A 74 13.06 9.52 0.75
CA ILE A 74 13.85 10.76 0.70
C ILE A 74 14.72 10.93 1.95
N THR A 75 14.20 10.58 3.14
CA THR A 75 14.92 10.67 4.41
C THR A 75 15.80 9.43 4.69
N TRP A 76 15.72 8.40 3.85
CA TRP A 76 16.42 7.13 3.99
C TRP A 76 16.23 6.47 5.36
N GLU A 77 14.97 6.29 5.75
CA GLU A 77 14.58 5.69 7.04
C GLU A 77 14.65 4.14 7.05
N PHE A 78 14.94 3.52 5.90
CA PHE A 78 14.96 2.07 5.77
C PHE A 78 16.28 1.46 6.22
N SER A 79 16.20 0.29 6.86
CA SER A 79 17.38 -0.56 7.12
C SER A 79 17.78 -1.42 5.92
N ALA A 80 17.00 -1.40 4.84
CA ALA A 80 17.24 -2.18 3.62
C ALA A 80 18.51 -1.72 2.89
N THR A 81 19.27 -2.69 2.37
CA THR A 81 20.55 -2.44 1.67
C THR A 81 20.40 -2.35 0.15
N LYS A 82 19.23 -2.73 -0.38
CA LYS A 82 18.95 -2.79 -1.81
C LYS A 82 17.83 -1.84 -2.19
N GLU A 83 18.19 -0.69 -2.76
CA GLU A 83 17.28 0.41 -3.06
C GLU A 83 16.12 0.05 -4.01
N ILE A 84 16.31 -0.95 -4.88
CA ILE A 84 15.30 -1.36 -5.87
C ILE A 84 14.03 -1.91 -5.19
N PHE A 85 14.16 -2.52 -4.01
CA PHE A 85 13.03 -3.06 -3.27
C PHE A 85 12.22 -1.99 -2.54
N ILE A 86 12.72 -0.75 -2.49
CA ILE A 86 11.99 0.42 -2.00
C ILE A 86 11.42 1.21 -3.19
N THR A 87 12.29 1.57 -4.14
CA THR A 87 11.94 2.45 -5.26
C THR A 87 10.96 1.82 -6.25
N GLY A 88 11.06 0.50 -6.49
CA GLY A 88 10.12 -0.23 -7.34
C GLY A 88 8.68 -0.19 -6.80
N PRO A 89 8.44 -0.63 -5.55
CA PRO A 89 7.13 -0.49 -4.91
C PRO A 89 6.64 0.95 -4.82
N LEU A 90 7.51 1.93 -4.57
CA LEU A 90 7.14 3.35 -4.53
C LEU A 90 6.57 3.84 -5.87
N VAL A 91 7.22 3.51 -6.99
CA VAL A 91 6.73 3.88 -8.33
C VAL A 91 5.37 3.23 -8.59
N LEU A 92 5.22 1.95 -8.26
CA LEU A 92 3.95 1.25 -8.44
C LEU A 92 2.84 1.85 -7.56
N ALA A 93 3.14 2.15 -6.30
CA ALA A 93 2.20 2.77 -5.37
C ALA A 93 1.76 4.15 -5.87
N ALA A 94 2.69 4.98 -6.38
CA ALA A 94 2.38 6.26 -7.00
C ALA A 94 1.43 6.12 -8.19
N LEU A 95 1.68 5.16 -9.09
CA LEU A 95 0.80 4.90 -10.23
C LEU A 95 -0.61 4.49 -9.79
N VAL A 96 -0.72 3.59 -8.81
CA VAL A 96 -2.01 3.14 -8.29
C VAL A 96 -2.76 4.30 -7.61
N SER A 97 -2.10 5.09 -6.76
CA SER A 97 -2.72 6.23 -6.09
C SER A 97 -3.24 7.26 -7.09
N ILE A 98 -2.47 7.57 -8.15
CA ILE A 98 -2.91 8.47 -9.23
C ILE A 98 -4.12 7.88 -9.96
N ALA A 99 -4.07 6.59 -10.30
CA ALA A 99 -5.17 5.91 -10.99
C ALA A 99 -6.46 5.95 -10.16
N LEU A 100 -6.39 5.69 -8.85
CA LEU A 100 -7.55 5.74 -7.95
C LEU A 100 -8.18 7.14 -7.89
N ILE A 101 -7.37 8.21 -7.92
CA ILE A 101 -7.87 9.58 -7.96
C ILE A 101 -8.59 9.86 -9.29
N ILE A 102 -7.96 9.51 -10.42
CA ILE A 102 -8.50 9.79 -11.76
C ILE A 102 -9.80 9.01 -12.00
N LEU A 103 -9.85 7.73 -11.57
CA LEU A 103 -10.97 6.82 -11.78
C LEU A 103 -12.05 6.94 -10.70
N ARG A 104 -11.94 7.91 -9.78
CA ARG A 104 -12.88 8.07 -8.69
C ARG A 104 -14.32 8.19 -9.20
N PRO A 105 -15.27 7.36 -8.72
CA PRO A 105 -16.66 7.41 -9.14
C PRO A 105 -17.32 8.77 -8.91
N LYS A 106 -17.94 9.31 -9.96
CA LYS A 106 -18.71 10.56 -9.92
C LYS A 106 -20.18 10.24 -9.64
N ILE A 107 -20.80 10.98 -8.74
CA ILE A 107 -22.25 10.95 -8.57
C ILE A 107 -22.82 11.75 -9.75
N VAL A 108 -23.55 11.07 -10.64
CA VAL A 108 -24.37 11.76 -11.64
C VAL A 108 -25.68 12.09 -10.94
N GLU A 109 -25.82 13.32 -10.46
CA GLU A 109 -27.13 13.83 -10.03
C GLU A 109 -27.98 14.04 -11.29
N ASN A 110 -29.13 13.36 -11.35
CA ASN A 110 -30.15 13.55 -12.40
C ASN A 110 -31.06 14.72 -12.05
#